data_AF-A0A259DGU8-F1
#
_entry.id   AF-A0A259DGU8-F1
#
_cell.length_a   1.000
_cell.length_b   1.000
_cell.length_c   1.000
_cell.angle_alpha   90.00
_cell.angle_beta   90.00
_cell.angle_gamma   90.00
#
_symmetry.space_group_name_H-M   'P 1'
#
loop_
_entity.id
_entity.type
_entity.pdbx_description
1 polymer ?
#
loop_
_entity_poly.entity_id
_entity_poly.type
_entity_poly.pdbx_seq_one_letter_code
_entity_poly.pdbx_strand_id
1 'polypeptide(L)' 'NGVSLTVNAVDGVRFALNLIPHTLQMTTLKHLRAGSRVNLEVDMIARYVERLSLFTQTTDKD' A
#
# COMPACT_ATOMS: atom_id res chain seq x y z
N ASN A 1 9.07 -7.69 -9.72
CA ASN A 1 8.37 -6.62 -10.46
C ASN A 1 7.39 -5.86 -9.55
N GLY A 2 7.81 -5.49 -8.34
CA GLY A 2 7.07 -4.56 -7.49
C GLY A 2 7.56 -3.14 -7.75
N VAL A 3 6.67 -2.15 -7.68
CA VAL A 3 7.03 -0.73 -7.73
C VAL A 3 6.70 -0.16 -6.36
N SER A 4 7.69 0.35 -5.65
CA SER A 4 7.45 1.05 -4.38
C SER A 4 6.78 2.39 -4.67
N LEU A 5 5.65 2.65 -4.02
CA LEU A 5 4.81 3.81 -4.25
C LEU A 5 4.33 4.37 -2.91
N THR A 6 4.16 5.68 -2.86
CA THR A 6 3.67 6.38 -1.67
C THR A 6 2.15 6.54 -1.77
N VAL A 7 1.44 6.13 -0.71
CA VAL A 7 -0.01 6.34 -0.59
C VAL A 7 -0.29 7.81 -0.25
N ASN A 8 -1.13 8.47 -1.05
CA ASN A 8 -1.50 9.87 -0.86
C ASN A 8 -2.80 10.03 -0.07
N ALA A 9 -3.76 9.13 -0.27
CA ALA A 9 -5.04 9.14 0.42
C ALA A 9 -5.61 7.71 0.52
N VAL A 10 -6.43 7.49 1.55
CA VAL A 10 -7.14 6.23 1.80
C VAL A 10 -8.60 6.56 2.13
N ASP A 11 -9.52 5.83 1.51
CA ASP A 11 -10.97 5.88 1.76
C ASP A 11 -11.51 4.44 1.76
N GLY A 12 -11.69 3.89 2.96
CA GLY A 12 -12.08 2.48 3.16
C GLY A 12 -11.12 1.53 2.44
N VAL A 13 -11.62 0.84 1.41
CA VAL A 13 -10.86 -0.14 0.60
C VAL A 13 -10.23 0.47 -0.66
N ARG A 14 -10.30 1.79 -0.82
CA ARG A 14 -9.72 2.53 -1.95
C ARG A 14 -8.54 3.36 -1.46
N PHE A 15 -7.50 3.44 -2.28
CA PHE A 15 -6.35 4.30 -2.02
C PHE A 15 -5.90 5.00 -3.31
N ALA A 16 -5.30 6.17 -3.14
CA ALA A 16 -4.80 6.99 -4.25
C ALA A 16 -3.28 7.10 -4.20
N LEU A 17 -2.67 7.18 -5.39
CA LEU A 17 -1.24 7.27 -5.61
C LEU A 17 -0.96 8.36 -6.64
N ASN A 18 0.09 9.14 -6.43
CA ASN A 18 0.61 10.11 -7.39
C ASN A 18 1.82 9.50 -8.10
N LEU A 19 1.76 9.39 -9.42
CA LEU A 19 2.84 8.84 -10.23
C LEU A 19 3.56 9.95 -10.98
N ILE A 20 4.87 10.09 -10.74
CA ILE A 20 5.71 11.00 -11.51
C ILE A 20 6.02 10.41 -12.90
N PRO A 21 6.31 11.25 -13.91
CA PRO A 21 6.59 10.79 -15.27
C PRO A 21 7.69 9.73 -15.36
N HIS A 22 8.76 9.88 -14.57
CA HIS A 22 9.86 8.92 -14.56
C HIS A 22 9.41 7.52 -14.15
N THR A 23 8.62 7.39 -13.09
CA THR A 23 8.06 6.10 -12.63
C THR A 23 7.16 5.47 -13.68
N LEU A 24 6.33 6.26 -14.37
CA LEU A 24 5.49 5.74 -15.47
C LEU A 24 6.33 5.23 -16.63
N GLN A 25 7.38 5.95 -17.02
CA GLN A 25 8.23 5.59 -18.15
C GLN A 25 9.03 4.30 -17.89
N MET A 26 9.55 4.17 -16.68
CA MET A 26 10.46 3.10 -16.26
C MET A 26 9.76 1.84 -15.72
N THR A 27 8.44 1.83 -15.59
CA THR A 27 7.68 0.69 -15.06
C THR A 27 6.56 0.27 -16.00
N THR A 28 5.93 -0.88 -15.69
CA THR A 28 4.78 -1.38 -16.44
C THR A 28 3.48 -0.63 -16.12
N LEU A 29 3.49 0.28 -15.13
CA LEU A 29 2.30 1.00 -14.66
C LEU A 29 1.65 1.86 -15.76
N LYS A 30 2.42 2.34 -16.75
CA LYS A 30 1.90 3.10 -17.90
C LYS A 30 0.87 2.33 -18.75
N HIS A 31 0.86 1.00 -18.65
CA HIS A 31 -0.06 0.13 -19.39
C HIS A 31 -1.35 -0.18 -18.63
N LEU A 32 -1.43 0.14 -17.33
CA LEU A 32 -2.63 -0.09 -16.54
C LEU A 32 -3.79 0.79 -17.01
N ARG A 33 -4.99 0.25 -16.90
CA ARG A 33 -6.26 0.93 -17.20
C ARG A 33 -7.26 0.64 -16.07
N ALA A 34 -8.36 1.38 -16.02
CA ALA A 34 -9.42 1.09 -15.07
C ALA A 34 -9.88 -0.38 -15.22
N GLY A 35 -9.99 -1.09 -14.08
CA GLY A 35 -10.29 -2.52 -14.04
C GLY A 35 -9.09 -3.46 -14.17
N SER A 36 -7.88 -2.97 -14.46
CA SER A 36 -6.67 -3.79 -14.41
C SER A 36 -6.43 -4.35 -13.01
N ARG A 37 -6.10 -5.64 -12.92
CA ARG A 37 -5.64 -6.25 -11.66
C ARG A 37 -4.14 -5.98 -11.48
N VAL A 38 -3.74 -5.78 -10.24
CA VAL A 38 -2.34 -5.61 -9.84
C VAL A 38 -2.04 -6.50 -8.65
N ASN A 39 -0.76 -6.85 -8.49
CA ASN A 39 -0.29 -7.43 -7.25
C ASN A 39 -0.12 -6.30 -6.23
N LEU A 40 -0.68 -6.49 -5.04
CA LEU A 40 -0.56 -5.54 -3.94
C LEU A 40 0.23 -6.18 -2.81
N GLU A 41 1.32 -5.53 -2.42
CA GLU A 41 2.17 -5.94 -1.31
C GLU A 41 2.16 -4.80 -0.27
N VAL A 42 1.90 -5.14 0.99
CA VAL A 42 1.91 -4.17 2.09
C VAL A 42 3.32 -4.03 2.67
N ASP A 43 3.62 -2.85 3.22
CA ASP A 43 4.89 -2.63 3.91
C ASP A 43 5.04 -3.60 5.09
N MET A 44 6.20 -4.25 5.19
CA MET A 44 6.50 -5.14 6.30
C MET A 44 6.46 -4.42 7.65
N ILE A 45 6.93 -3.19 7.72
CA ILE A 45 6.91 -2.38 8.95
C ILE A 45 5.46 -2.16 9.39
N ALA A 46 4.56 -1.81 8.46
CA ALA A 46 3.14 -1.64 8.77
C ALA A 46 2.53 -2.91 9.37
N ARG A 47 2.88 -4.09 8.83
CA ARG A 47 2.44 -5.38 9.38
C ARG A 47 2.98 -5.65 10.78
N TYR A 48 4.24 -5.28 11.05
CA TYR A 48 4.82 -5.44 12.39
C TYR A 48 4.19 -4.46 13.39
N VAL A 49 3.95 -3.21 13.00
CA VAL A 49 3.29 -2.20 13.83
C VAL A 49 1.87 -2.61 14.17
N GLU A 50 1.10 -3.11 13.21
CA GLU A 50 -0.25 -3.66 13.45
C GLU A 50 -0.20 -4.79 14.49
N ARG A 51 0.71 -5.75 14.32
CA ARG A 51 0.86 -6.86 15.27
C ARG A 51 1.22 -6.39 16.68
N LEU A 52 2.10 -5.41 16.81
CA LEU A 52 2.45 -4.83 18.11
C LEU A 52 1.26 -4.12 18.75
N SER A 53 0.50 -3.34 17.97
CA SER A 53 -0.71 -2.65 18.45
C SER A 53 -1.78 -3.64 18.94
N LEU A 54 -1.94 -4.77 18.27
CA LEU A 54 -2.87 -5.82 18.68
C LEU A 54 -2.45 -6.46 20.01
N PHE A 55 -1.15 -6.67 20.22
CA PHE A 55 -0.65 -7.22 21.48
C PHE A 55 -0.94 -6.29 22.66
N THR A 56 -0.67 -4.99 22.52
CA THR A 56 -0.93 -3.98 23.57
C THR A 56 -2.41 -3.91 23.96
N GLN A 57 -3.33 -4.02 22.99
CA GLN A 57 -4.77 -3.98 23.29
C GLN A 57 -5.28 -5.20 24.07
N THR A 58 -4.63 -6.35 23.95
CA THR A 58 -4.95 -7.54 24.76
C THR A 58 -4.54 -7.35 26.23
N THR A 59 -3.41 -6.69 26.50
CA THR A 59 -2.88 -6.53 27.86
C THR A 59 -3.59 -5.44 28.66
N ASP A 60 -4.22 -4.46 28.00
CA ASP A 60 -5.03 -3.40 28.64
C ASP A 60 -6.47 -3.86 28.97
N LYS A 61 -6.87 -5.06 28.55
CA LYS A 61 -8.23 -5.61 28.75
C LYS A 61 -8.34 -6.64 29.87
N ASP A 62 -7.24 -6.89 30.58
CA ASP A 62 -7.15 -7.74 31.77
C ASP A 62 -6.99 -6.91 33.06
#